data_AF-A0A3C0R351-F1
#
_entry.id   AF-A0A3C0R351-F1
#
_cell.length_a   1.000
_cell.length_b   1.000
_cell.length_c   1.000
_cell.angle_alpha   90.00
_cell.angle_beta   90.00
_cell.angle_gamma   90.00
#
_symmetry.space_group_name_H-M   'P 1'
#
loop_
_entity.id
_entity.type
_entity.pdbx_description
1 polymer ?
#
loop_
_entity_poly.entity_id
_entity_poly.type
_entity_poly.pdbx_seq_one_letter_code
_entity_poly.pdbx_strand_id
1 'polypeptide(L)'
;MQLRRNEIMTGLLVVGTVVVITLTLILLGAPGLFRPLVTYKIYFDNAAGIKQGAPVMLAGRKIGQVQRLYSPVSNEEDRRAQEAAAALHPPDPNATPTPGDGKPKFEVRVDVQVDKSALVYRDAHTRLMQLGLLGEMAIDITQGTETSGRARDSEMFAGERTPDFSEAAAKMLEVIKPVAAEATSTMKELE
;
A
#
# COMPACT_ATOMS: atom_id res chain seq x y z
N MET A 1 46.38 6.84 44.10
CA MET A 1 44.99 7.38 44.02
C MET A 1 44.64 8.04 42.67
N GLN A 2 45.56 8.19 41.70
CA GLN A 2 45.28 8.85 40.42
C GLN A 2 44.62 7.95 39.36
N LEU A 3 44.91 6.64 39.34
CA LEU A 3 44.29 5.68 38.40
C LEU A 3 42.75 5.71 38.46
N ARG A 4 42.16 5.64 39.66
CA ARG A 4 40.69 5.66 39.83
C ARG A 4 40.02 6.93 39.30
N ARG A 5 40.68 8.09 39.39
CA ARG A 5 40.12 9.35 38.86
C ARG A 5 40.11 9.36 37.34
N ASN A 6 41.17 8.85 36.71
CA ASN A 6 41.27 8.78 35.26
C ASN A 6 40.31 7.74 34.67
N GLU A 7 40.12 6.60 35.35
CA GLU A 7 39.14 5.58 34.99
C GLU A 7 37.70 6.13 35.03
N ILE A 8 37.34 6.87 36.10
CA ILE A 8 36.03 7.50 36.23
C ILE A 8 35.81 8.58 35.16
N MET A 9 36.82 9.43 34.89
CA MET A 9 36.71 10.46 33.85
C MET A 9 36.56 9.87 32.45
N THR A 10 37.26 8.78 32.18
CA THR A 10 37.14 8.06 30.90
C THR A 10 35.74 7.42 30.78
N GLY A 11 35.26 6.79 31.86
CA GLY A 11 33.91 6.23 31.90
C GLY A 11 32.82 7.29 31.69
N LEU A 12 32.95 8.46 32.33
CA LEU A 12 32.03 9.58 32.15
C LEU A 12 32.01 10.10 30.71
N LEU A 13 33.18 10.19 30.07
CA LEU A 13 33.29 10.63 28.68
C LEU A 13 32.58 9.66 27.74
N VAL A 14 32.75 8.35 27.94
CA VAL A 14 32.09 7.31 27.14
C VAL A 14 30.57 7.34 27.33
N VAL A 15 30.08 7.50 28.56
CA VAL A 15 28.64 7.62 28.82
C VAL A 15 28.09 8.91 28.18
N GLY A 16 28.82 10.01 28.29
CA GLY A 16 28.45 11.29 27.68
C GLY A 16 28.31 11.20 26.15
N THR A 17 29.27 10.57 25.48
CA THR A 17 29.20 10.39 24.01
C THR A 17 28.05 9.47 23.59
N VAL A 18 27.80 8.39 24.32
CA VAL A 18 26.65 7.51 24.07
C VAL A 18 25.34 8.29 24.21
N VAL A 19 25.18 9.09 25.27
CA VAL A 19 23.98 9.92 25.47
C VAL A 19 23.80 10.90 24.31
N VAL A 20 24.85 11.60 23.88
CA VAL A 20 24.78 12.55 22.75
C VAL A 20 24.42 11.83 21.45
N ILE A 21 25.00 10.66 21.18
CA ILE A 21 24.67 9.85 19.99
C ILE A 21 23.21 9.41 20.04
N THR A 22 22.76 8.85 21.16
CA THR A 22 21.35 8.44 21.33
C THR A 22 20.43 9.62 21.11
N LEU A 23 20.68 10.77 21.74
CA LEU A 23 19.84 11.96 21.60
C LEU A 23 19.83 12.50 20.16
N THR A 24 20.96 12.40 19.46
CA THR A 24 21.07 12.75 18.03
C THR A 24 20.24 11.81 17.17
N LEU A 25 20.33 10.49 17.37
CA LEU A 25 19.52 9.50 16.63
C LEU A 25 18.02 9.69 16.87
N ILE A 26 17.65 10.06 18.11
CA ILE A 26 16.30 10.43 18.48
C ILE A 26 15.85 11.68 17.68
N LEU A 27 16.65 12.77 17.70
CA LEU A 27 16.34 14.00 16.96
C LEU A 27 16.28 13.82 15.44
N LEU A 28 17.06 12.88 14.87
CA LEU A 28 17.02 12.53 13.44
C LEU A 28 15.73 11.84 13.00
N GLY A 29 14.81 11.56 13.92
CA GLY A 29 13.46 11.13 13.57
C GLY A 29 13.34 9.63 13.43
N ALA A 30 13.86 8.88 14.41
CA ALA A 30 13.60 7.45 14.53
C ALA A 30 12.08 7.17 14.35
N PRO A 31 11.67 6.45 13.29
CA PRO A 31 10.27 6.22 12.99
C PRO A 31 9.62 5.45 14.15
N GLY A 32 8.55 6.01 14.74
CA GLY A 32 7.89 5.42 15.91
C GLY A 32 8.21 6.04 17.26
N LEU A 33 9.23 6.90 17.36
CA LEU A 33 9.64 7.42 18.66
C LEU A 33 8.82 8.65 19.12
N PHE A 34 8.26 9.41 18.18
CA PHE A 34 7.56 10.67 18.48
C PHE A 34 6.12 10.75 17.98
N ARG A 35 5.71 9.83 17.11
CA ARG A 35 4.37 9.85 16.53
C ARG A 35 3.72 8.49 16.72
N PRO A 36 2.50 8.42 17.27
CA PRO A 36 1.76 7.17 17.31
C PRO A 36 1.49 6.72 15.88
N LEU A 37 1.93 5.51 15.53
CA LEU A 37 1.63 4.91 14.25
C LEU A 37 0.53 3.87 14.41
N VAL A 38 -0.25 3.72 13.34
CA VAL A 38 -1.25 2.68 13.17
C VAL A 38 -0.84 1.81 11.99
N THR A 39 -1.13 0.53 12.08
CA THR A 39 -0.84 -0.43 11.01
C THR A 39 -2.13 -0.76 10.29
N TYR A 40 -2.18 -0.62 8.97
CA TYR A 40 -3.29 -1.10 8.16
C TYR A 40 -2.86 -2.31 7.34
N LYS A 41 -3.80 -3.22 7.07
CA LYS A 41 -3.57 -4.42 6.26
C LYS A 41 -4.26 -4.24 4.93
N ILE A 42 -3.49 -4.15 3.86
CA ILE A 42 -4.02 -3.91 2.53
C ILE A 42 -3.81 -5.16 1.68
N TYR A 43 -4.88 -5.64 1.07
CA TYR A 43 -4.87 -6.86 0.28
C TYR A 43 -4.89 -6.52 -1.20
N PHE A 44 -3.99 -7.14 -1.97
CA PHE A 44 -3.88 -6.97 -3.42
C PHE A 44 -3.88 -8.33 -4.13
N ASP A 45 -4.33 -8.34 -5.38
CA ASP A 45 -4.22 -9.46 -6.31
C ASP A 45 -2.75 -9.74 -6.70
N ASN A 46 -1.91 -8.71 -6.76
CA ASN A 46 -0.47 -8.80 -7.03
C ASN A 46 0.31 -7.68 -6.32
N ALA A 47 1.54 -7.96 -5.88
CA ALA A 47 2.44 -6.98 -5.25
C ALA A 47 3.05 -5.96 -6.24
N ALA A 48 3.04 -6.26 -7.55
CA ALA A 48 3.57 -5.42 -8.63
C ALA A 48 4.97 -4.81 -8.33
N GLY A 49 5.82 -5.55 -7.60
CA GLY A 49 7.19 -5.11 -7.27
C GLY A 49 7.31 -4.13 -6.10
N ILE A 50 6.26 -3.92 -5.30
CA ILE A 50 6.34 -3.10 -4.09
C ILE A 50 7.31 -3.70 -3.06
N LYS A 51 8.09 -2.83 -2.40
CA LYS A 51 9.16 -3.22 -1.48
C LYS A 51 8.87 -2.72 -0.07
N GLN A 52 9.54 -3.34 0.90
CA GLN A 52 9.56 -2.80 2.26
C GLN A 52 10.15 -1.39 2.26
N GLY A 53 9.52 -0.46 2.99
CA GLY A 53 9.88 0.95 3.01
C GLY A 53 9.26 1.81 1.91
N ALA A 54 8.55 1.19 0.95
CA ALA A 54 7.81 1.93 -0.08
C ALA A 54 6.86 2.96 0.56
N PRO A 55 6.75 4.17 -0.01
CA PRO A 55 5.98 5.24 0.60
C PRO A 55 4.48 4.92 0.57
N VAL A 56 3.79 5.33 1.63
CA VAL A 56 2.33 5.31 1.72
C VAL A 56 1.86 6.75 1.72
N MET A 57 0.97 7.07 0.80
CA MET A 57 0.49 8.41 0.51
C MET A 57 -0.97 8.58 0.89
N LEU A 58 -1.34 9.81 1.26
CA LEU A 58 -2.71 10.26 1.44
C LEU A 58 -2.87 11.53 0.61
N ALA A 59 -3.64 11.45 -0.47
CA ALA A 59 -3.84 12.57 -1.39
C ALA A 59 -2.50 13.23 -1.82
N GLY A 60 -1.51 12.40 -2.19
CA GLY A 60 -0.18 12.85 -2.61
C GLY A 60 0.79 13.25 -1.48
N ARG A 61 0.36 13.28 -0.22
CA ARG A 61 1.25 13.51 0.94
C ARG A 61 1.73 12.19 1.51
N LYS A 62 3.04 12.01 1.70
CA LYS A 62 3.59 10.85 2.42
C LYS A 62 3.11 10.84 3.87
N ILE A 63 2.39 9.80 4.26
CA ILE A 63 1.83 9.57 5.60
C ILE A 63 2.44 8.36 6.30
N GLY A 64 3.18 7.54 5.58
CA GLY A 64 3.66 6.27 6.10
C GLY A 64 4.62 5.54 5.16
N GLN A 65 4.84 4.27 5.48
CA GLN A 65 5.66 3.36 4.70
C GLN A 65 5.19 1.92 4.85
N VAL A 66 5.51 1.09 3.86
CA VAL A 66 5.27 -0.34 3.89
C VAL A 66 6.17 -0.99 4.94
N GLN A 67 5.57 -1.67 5.92
CA GLN A 67 6.31 -2.34 6.98
C GLN A 67 6.68 -3.77 6.57
N ARG A 68 5.73 -4.57 6.08
CA ARG A 68 5.97 -5.97 5.69
C ARG A 68 5.03 -6.41 4.58
N LEU A 69 5.48 -7.38 3.80
CA LEU A 69 4.68 -8.08 2.80
C LEU A 69 4.58 -9.56 3.18
N TYR A 70 3.41 -10.12 2.93
CA TYR A 70 3.09 -11.52 3.12
C TYR A 70 2.46 -12.07 1.85
N SER A 71 3.06 -13.13 1.32
CA SER A 71 2.54 -13.89 0.19
C SER A 71 3.04 -15.34 0.30
N PRO A 72 2.20 -16.36 0.02
CA PRO A 72 0.79 -16.26 -0.33
C PRO A 72 -0.10 -15.94 0.88
N VAL A 73 -1.23 -15.28 0.64
CA VAL A 73 -2.28 -15.08 1.65
C VAL A 73 -3.00 -16.41 1.90
N SER A 74 -3.30 -16.74 3.16
CA SER A 74 -4.04 -17.97 3.49
C SER A 74 -5.51 -17.86 3.05
N ASN A 75 -6.15 -18.99 2.72
CA ASN A 75 -7.56 -19.01 2.27
C ASN A 75 -8.53 -18.36 3.28
N GLU A 76 -8.25 -18.47 4.58
CA GLU A 76 -9.04 -17.84 5.63
C GLU A 76 -8.88 -16.31 5.67
N GLU A 77 -7.69 -15.82 5.33
CA GLU A 77 -7.42 -14.39 5.22
C GLU A 77 -7.99 -13.81 3.93
N ASP A 78 -7.92 -14.54 2.82
CA ASP A 78 -8.55 -14.15 1.55
C ASP A 78 -10.06 -14.00 1.73
N ARG A 79 -10.73 -14.94 2.41
CA ARG A 79 -12.15 -14.81 2.75
C ARG A 79 -12.44 -13.57 3.61
N ARG A 80 -11.62 -13.30 4.63
CA ARG A 80 -11.77 -12.09 5.47
C ARG A 80 -11.54 -10.81 4.69
N ALA A 81 -10.60 -10.81 3.76
CA ALA A 81 -10.35 -9.69 2.87
C ALA A 81 -11.52 -9.46 1.90
N GLN A 82 -12.12 -10.53 1.36
CA GLN A 82 -13.33 -10.45 0.53
C GLN A 82 -14.54 -9.93 1.32
N GLU A 83 -14.73 -10.38 2.56
CA GLU A 83 -15.79 -9.87 3.43
C GLU A 83 -15.59 -8.38 3.75
N ALA A 84 -14.36 -7.95 4.04
CA ALA A 84 -14.03 -6.55 4.24
C ALA A 84 -14.27 -5.72 2.96
N ALA A 85 -13.85 -6.23 1.80
CA ALA A 85 -14.08 -5.59 0.51
C ALA A 85 -15.59 -5.41 0.23
N ALA A 86 -16.39 -6.45 0.46
CA ALA A 86 -17.84 -6.42 0.24
C ALA A 86 -18.57 -5.50 1.22
N ALA A 87 -18.06 -5.33 2.45
CA ALA A 87 -18.61 -4.38 3.41
C ALA A 87 -18.31 -2.91 3.04
N LEU A 88 -17.19 -2.67 2.36
CA LEU A 88 -16.77 -1.34 1.90
C LEU A 88 -17.44 -0.96 0.57
N HIS A 89 -17.62 -1.94 -0.32
CA HIS A 89 -18.26 -1.79 -1.63
C HIS A 89 -19.38 -2.82 -1.79
N PRO A 90 -20.64 -2.45 -1.46
CA PRO A 90 -21.78 -3.25 -1.88
C PRO A 90 -21.72 -3.39 -3.40
N PRO A 91 -21.89 -4.60 -3.95
CA PRO A 91 -21.91 -4.77 -5.40
C PRO A 91 -23.01 -3.89 -5.98
N ASP A 92 -22.62 -2.95 -6.84
CA ASP A 92 -23.56 -2.09 -7.56
C ASP A 92 -24.42 -3.00 -8.46
N PRO A 93 -25.76 -3.05 -8.28
CA PRO A 93 -26.63 -3.88 -9.11
C PRO A 93 -26.58 -3.54 -10.60
N ASN A 94 -26.04 -2.37 -10.97
CA ASN A 94 -25.87 -1.92 -12.36
C ASN A 94 -24.41 -1.92 -12.86
N ALA A 95 -23.45 -2.44 -12.10
CA ALA A 95 -22.08 -2.56 -12.60
C ALA A 95 -22.03 -3.53 -13.77
N THR A 96 -21.57 -3.05 -14.94
CA THR A 96 -21.27 -3.90 -16.08
C THR A 96 -20.26 -4.96 -15.64
N PRO A 97 -20.56 -6.27 -15.74
CA PRO A 97 -19.64 -7.31 -15.35
C PRO A 97 -18.34 -7.11 -16.14
N THR A 98 -17.26 -6.79 -15.42
CA THR A 98 -15.94 -6.68 -16.03
C THR A 98 -15.57 -8.10 -16.49
N PRO A 99 -15.20 -8.32 -17.76
CA PRO A 99 -14.80 -9.64 -18.25
C PRO A 99 -13.56 -10.10 -17.48
N GLY A 100 -13.74 -11.09 -16.61
CA GLY A 100 -12.79 -11.48 -15.59
C GLY A 100 -13.51 -12.25 -14.49
N ASP A 101 -14.14 -13.36 -14.86
CA ASP A 101 -14.85 -14.24 -13.95
C ASP A 101 -13.95 -14.75 -12.82
N GLY A 102 -14.19 -14.22 -11.62
CA GLY A 102 -13.58 -14.69 -10.39
C GLY A 102 -13.64 -13.61 -9.32
N LYS A 103 -14.13 -13.95 -8.13
CA LYS A 103 -13.97 -13.10 -6.95
C LYS A 103 -12.52 -12.62 -6.88
N PRO A 104 -12.24 -11.34 -6.55
CA PRO A 104 -10.86 -10.85 -6.45
C PRO A 104 -10.11 -11.76 -5.48
N LYS A 105 -9.19 -12.55 -6.03
CA LYS A 105 -8.34 -13.46 -5.24
C LYS A 105 -7.16 -12.64 -4.78
N PHE A 106 -7.09 -12.39 -3.48
CA PHE A 106 -5.98 -11.62 -2.93
C PHE A 106 -4.79 -12.56 -2.71
N GLU A 107 -3.69 -12.31 -3.42
CA GLU A 107 -2.48 -13.14 -3.29
C GLU A 107 -1.43 -12.52 -2.37
N VAL A 108 -1.59 -11.23 -2.03
CA VAL A 108 -0.62 -10.46 -1.25
C VAL A 108 -1.31 -9.65 -0.17
N ARG A 109 -0.79 -9.74 1.06
CA ARG A 109 -1.11 -8.82 2.16
C ARG A 109 0.07 -7.90 2.43
N VAL A 110 -0.18 -6.60 2.42
CA VAL A 110 0.80 -5.56 2.69
C VAL A 110 0.42 -4.86 4.00
N ASP A 111 1.28 -4.98 5.00
CA ASP A 111 1.13 -4.28 6.27
C ASP A 111 1.80 -2.91 6.12
N VAL A 112 0.99 -1.85 6.16
CA VAL A 112 1.45 -0.47 6.04
C VAL A 112 1.42 0.23 7.38
N GLN A 113 2.45 0.99 7.68
CA GLN A 113 2.54 1.76 8.91
C GLN A 113 2.33 3.25 8.60
N VAL A 114 1.27 3.83 9.17
CA VAL A 114 0.77 5.18 8.88
C VAL A 114 0.76 6.01 10.16
N ASP A 115 1.06 7.31 10.05
CA ASP A 115 0.90 8.27 11.15
C ASP A 115 -0.58 8.35 11.59
N LYS A 116 -0.87 8.14 12.88
CA LYS A 116 -2.24 8.18 13.43
C LYS A 116 -2.92 9.55 13.28
N SER A 117 -2.16 10.61 13.04
CA SER A 117 -2.69 11.94 12.70
C SER A 117 -3.22 12.02 11.26
N ALA A 118 -2.91 11.05 10.40
CA ALA A 118 -3.52 10.92 9.09
C ALA A 118 -4.98 10.50 9.25
N LEU A 119 -5.89 11.35 8.78
CA LEU A 119 -7.34 11.15 8.85
C LEU A 119 -7.79 10.14 7.79
N VAL A 120 -7.45 8.86 7.98
CA VAL A 120 -7.93 7.78 7.12
C VAL A 120 -9.23 7.24 7.69
N TYR A 121 -10.27 7.25 6.87
CA TYR A 121 -11.59 6.72 7.21
C TYR A 121 -11.76 5.28 6.71
N ARG A 122 -12.79 4.58 7.19
CA ARG A 122 -12.97 3.15 6.91
C ARG A 122 -13.27 2.85 5.46
N ASP A 123 -13.98 3.74 4.78
CA ASP A 123 -14.31 3.71 3.35
C ASP A 123 -13.19 4.30 2.47
N ALA A 124 -11.99 4.48 3.01
CA ALA A 124 -10.84 4.88 2.21
C ALA A 124 -10.55 3.84 1.13
N HIS A 125 -10.33 4.32 -0.08
CA HIS A 125 -9.88 3.49 -1.20
C HIS A 125 -8.36 3.44 -1.19
N THR A 126 -7.82 2.25 -1.40
CA THR A 126 -6.37 2.06 -1.47
C THR A 126 -5.98 1.63 -2.88
N ARG A 127 -4.95 2.29 -3.42
CA ARG A 127 -4.47 2.02 -4.77
C ARG A 127 -2.97 1.79 -4.76
N LEU A 128 -2.53 0.71 -5.39
CA LEU A 128 -1.13 0.48 -5.70
C LEU A 128 -0.81 1.14 -7.04
N MET A 129 0.14 2.08 -7.03
CA MET A 129 0.54 2.86 -8.20
C MET A 129 2.04 3.09 -8.22
N GLN A 130 2.59 3.32 -9.41
CA GLN A 130 3.99 3.68 -9.58
C GLN A 130 4.18 5.20 -9.45
N LEU A 131 5.19 5.66 -8.71
CA LEU A 131 5.55 7.08 -8.66
C LEU A 131 6.28 7.49 -9.94
N GLY A 132 5.58 8.14 -10.85
CA GLY A 132 6.16 8.53 -12.13
C GLY A 132 6.44 7.33 -13.04
N LEU A 133 7.23 7.54 -14.10
CA LEU A 133 7.39 6.56 -15.17
C LEU A 133 8.36 5.42 -14.86
N LEU A 134 9.38 5.70 -14.03
CA LEU A 134 10.44 4.76 -13.65
C LEU A 134 10.65 4.71 -12.13
N GLY A 135 9.78 5.36 -11.37
CA GLY A 135 9.94 5.39 -9.91
C GLY A 135 9.47 4.12 -9.25
N GLU A 136 9.60 4.12 -7.93
CA GLU A 136 9.17 3.03 -7.07
C GLU A 136 7.64 2.92 -6.98
N MET A 137 7.17 1.75 -6.60
CA MET A 137 5.76 1.54 -6.29
C MET A 137 5.42 2.19 -4.94
N ALA A 138 4.20 2.70 -4.84
CA ALA A 138 3.62 3.20 -3.61
C ALA A 138 2.18 2.78 -3.47
N ILE A 139 1.71 2.93 -2.24
CA ILE A 139 0.30 2.80 -1.92
C ILE A 139 -0.25 4.20 -1.69
N ASP A 140 -1.21 4.59 -2.51
CA ASP A 140 -2.00 5.80 -2.30
C ASP A 140 -3.31 5.41 -1.60
N ILE A 141 -3.64 6.15 -0.55
CA ILE A 141 -4.85 5.96 0.25
C ILE A 141 -5.68 7.22 0.07
N THR A 142 -6.94 7.09 -0.32
CA THR A 142 -7.87 8.22 -0.32
C THR A 142 -8.32 8.51 1.11
N GLN A 143 -8.82 9.72 1.36
CA GLN A 143 -9.22 10.07 2.72
C GLN A 143 -10.43 9.25 3.20
N GLY A 144 -11.39 8.96 2.31
CA GLY A 144 -12.71 8.42 2.66
C GLY A 144 -13.65 9.49 3.20
N THR A 145 -14.75 9.07 3.83
CA THR A 145 -15.79 9.94 4.41
C THR A 145 -15.80 9.89 5.94
N GLU A 146 -16.07 11.02 6.58
CA GLU A 146 -16.14 11.09 8.05
C GLU A 146 -17.26 10.21 8.64
N THR A 147 -18.34 10.01 7.87
CA THR A 147 -19.49 9.18 8.25
C THR A 147 -19.16 7.70 8.42
N SER A 148 -18.15 7.18 7.72
CA SER A 148 -17.72 5.78 7.88
C SER A 148 -16.97 5.55 9.21
N GLY A 149 -16.54 6.63 9.86
CA GLY A 149 -15.73 6.60 11.08
C GLY A 149 -14.25 6.36 10.78
N ARG A 150 -13.39 6.73 11.73
CA ARG A 150 -11.94 6.58 11.56
C ARG A 150 -11.54 5.11 11.48
N ALA A 151 -10.61 4.81 10.56
CA ALA A 151 -9.99 3.50 10.47
C ALA A 151 -9.28 3.15 11.78
N ARG A 152 -9.44 1.90 12.22
CA ARG A 152 -8.82 1.42 13.45
C ARG A 152 -7.44 0.84 13.19
N ASP A 153 -6.69 0.61 14.25
CA ASP A 153 -5.45 -0.16 14.12
C ASP A 153 -5.77 -1.59 13.62
N SER A 154 -4.96 -2.09 12.70
CA SER A 154 -5.15 -3.34 11.97
C SER A 154 -6.42 -3.42 11.12
N GLU A 155 -7.05 -2.28 10.79
CA GLU A 155 -8.15 -2.23 9.82
C GLU A 155 -7.69 -2.77 8.44
N MET A 156 -8.58 -3.49 7.79
CA MET A 156 -8.31 -4.17 6.52
C MET A 156 -8.91 -3.38 5.36
N PHE A 157 -8.13 -3.19 4.30
CA PHE A 157 -8.57 -2.53 3.09
C PHE A 157 -8.35 -3.44 1.88
N ALA A 158 -9.30 -3.40 0.96
CA ALA A 158 -9.12 -3.95 -0.37
C ALA A 158 -8.35 -2.93 -1.22
N GLY A 159 -7.23 -3.37 -1.76
CA GLY A 159 -6.39 -2.58 -2.63
C GLY A 159 -6.66 -2.88 -4.08
N GLU A 160 -6.81 -1.82 -4.87
CA GLU A 160 -6.83 -1.91 -6.33
C GLU A 160 -5.44 -1.60 -6.88
N ARG A 161 -5.07 -2.20 -8.00
CA ARG A 161 -3.85 -1.83 -8.71
C ARG A 161 -4.19 -1.10 -10.00
N THR A 162 -3.40 -0.09 -10.32
CA THR A 162 -3.40 0.46 -11.68
C THR A 162 -2.65 -0.52 -12.59
N PRO A 163 -3.21 -0.93 -13.74
CA PRO A 163 -2.49 -1.75 -14.70
C PRO A 163 -1.18 -1.09 -15.12
N ASP A 164 -0.13 -1.88 -15.25
CA ASP A 164 1.13 -1.39 -15.80
C ASP A 164 1.02 -1.13 -17.32
N PHE A 165 2.04 -0.52 -17.90
CA PHE A 165 2.05 -0.19 -19.32
C PHE A 165 1.93 -1.43 -20.23
N SER A 166 2.56 -2.55 -19.86
CA SER A 166 2.54 -3.78 -20.64
C SER A 166 1.15 -4.43 -20.61
N GLU A 167 0.50 -4.46 -19.45
CA GLU A 167 -0.87 -4.91 -19.30
C GLU A 167 -1.87 -3.98 -20.00
N ALA A 168 -1.68 -2.66 -19.91
CA ALA A 168 -2.50 -1.70 -20.63
C ALA A 168 -2.38 -1.89 -22.15
N ALA A 169 -1.16 -2.13 -22.66
CA ALA A 169 -0.93 -2.43 -24.07
C ALA A 169 -1.58 -3.77 -24.48
N ALA A 170 -1.48 -4.81 -23.66
CA ALA A 170 -2.14 -6.09 -23.90
C ALA A 170 -3.67 -5.95 -23.93
N LYS A 171 -4.25 -5.23 -22.96
CA LYS A 171 -5.69 -4.95 -22.89
C LYS A 171 -6.16 -4.12 -24.09
N MET A 172 -5.35 -3.15 -24.54
CA MET A 172 -5.64 -2.38 -25.75
C MET A 172 -5.68 -3.29 -27.00
N LEU A 173 -4.73 -4.22 -27.13
CA LEU A 173 -4.73 -5.20 -28.21
C LEU A 173 -5.97 -6.09 -28.18
N GLU A 174 -6.42 -6.51 -26.99
CA GLU A 174 -7.67 -7.27 -26.84
C GLU A 174 -8.91 -6.50 -27.27
N VAL A 175 -8.97 -5.20 -26.99
CA VAL A 175 -10.08 -4.32 -27.44
C VAL A 175 -10.04 -4.08 -28.95
N ILE A 176 -8.85 -3.99 -29.56
CA ILE A 176 -8.69 -3.75 -31.00
C ILE A 176 -9.01 -5.01 -31.82
N LYS A 177 -8.67 -6.21 -31.34
CA LYS A 177 -8.90 -7.49 -32.04
C LYS A 177 -10.32 -7.67 -32.60
N PRO A 178 -11.42 -7.51 -31.83
CA PRO A 178 -12.77 -7.69 -32.35
C PRO A 178 -13.12 -6.64 -33.41
N VAL A 179 -12.72 -5.37 -33.22
CA VAL A 179 -12.97 -4.30 -34.19
C VAL A 179 -12.24 -4.56 -35.51
N ALA A 180 -10.99 -5.04 -35.44
CA ALA A 180 -10.22 -5.42 -36.62
C ALA A 180 -10.82 -6.64 -37.34
N ALA A 181 -11.32 -7.63 -36.58
CA ALA A 181 -12.00 -8.79 -37.14
C ALA A 181 -13.31 -8.41 -37.85
N GLU A 182 -14.12 -7.54 -37.24
CA GLU A 182 -15.38 -7.05 -37.80
C GLU A 182 -15.15 -6.25 -39.08
N ALA A 183 -14.20 -5.30 -39.09
CA ALA A 183 -13.84 -4.53 -40.27
C ALA A 183 -13.34 -5.41 -41.44
N THR A 184 -12.58 -6.47 -41.13
CA THR A 184 -12.09 -7.42 -42.13
C THR A 184 -13.25 -8.26 -42.71
N SER A 185 -14.25 -8.61 -41.88
CA SER A 185 -15.43 -9.33 -42.35
C SER A 185 -16.29 -8.50 -43.30
N THR A 186 -16.49 -7.21 -43.02
CA THR A 186 -17.27 -6.32 -43.89
C THR A 186 -16.59 -6.11 -45.25
N MET A 187 -15.26 -6.04 -45.30
CA MET A 187 -14.53 -5.99 -46.57
C MET A 187 -14.72 -7.25 -47.40
N LYS A 188 -14.77 -8.42 -46.75
CA LYS A 188 -14.92 -9.72 -47.41
C LYS A 188 -16.35 -10.00 -47.88
N GLU A 189 -17.36 -9.32 -47.33
CA GLU A 189 -18.75 -9.36 -47.81
C GLU A 189 -19.00 -8.42 -49.00
N LEU A 190 -18.10 -7.46 -49.26
CA LEU A 190 -18.20 -6.48 -50.34
C LEU A 190 -17.44 -6.89 -51.62
N GLU A 191 -16.62 -7.95 -51.56
CA GLU A 191 -16.01 -8.64 -52.71
C GLU A 191 -16.86 -9.82 -53.19
#